data_AF-A0A560HAT9-F1
#
_entry.id   AF-A0A560HAT9-F1
#
_cell.length_a   1.000
_cell.length_b   1.000
_cell.length_c   1.000
_cell.angle_alpha   90.00
_cell.angle_beta   90.00
_cell.angle_gamma   90.00
#
_symmetry.space_group_name_H-M   'P 1'
#
loop_
_entity.id
_entity.type
_entity.pdbx_description
1 polymer ?
#
loop_
_entity_poly.entity_id
_entity_poly.type
_entity_poly.pdbx_seq_one_letter_code
_entity_poly.pdbx_strand_id
1 'polypeptide(L)'
;MRPAHSTAPLAAAFLALTLALPAHAAVPSAAGDVVGCKKIADRDQRLACFDKSSDELETELRKAVEATFGGSAAGKSDQTEATFGKHEPPPPPVAAELDNIKSRIVSVRPDPAGRPIFVLENGQVWRSQESARLHLKGDEIATVSHSMLGMGYELQVSDMSYSLSVVRDR
;
A
#
# COMPACT_ATOMS: atom_id res chain seq x y z
N MET A 1 -13.33 72.40 -38.33
CA MET A 1 -12.56 72.23 -37.08
C MET A 1 -12.54 70.74 -36.75
N ARG A 2 -11.36 70.10 -36.76
CA ARG A 2 -11.11 68.84 -36.02
C ARG A 2 -10.72 69.25 -34.60
N PRO A 3 -11.20 68.58 -33.55
CA PRO A 3 -10.64 67.31 -33.04
C PRO A 3 -11.75 66.32 -32.62
N ALA A 4 -11.58 65.08 -32.16
CA ALA A 4 -10.54 64.04 -32.07
C ALA A 4 -10.90 63.21 -30.80
N HIS A 5 -10.69 61.89 -30.88
CA HIS A 5 -10.70 60.92 -29.76
C HIS A 5 -12.09 60.53 -29.21
N SER A 6 -12.36 59.31 -28.75
CA SER A 6 -11.49 58.17 -28.50
C SER A 6 -12.30 56.86 -28.52
N THR A 7 -11.63 55.80 -28.93
CA THR A 7 -12.04 54.39 -28.98
C THR A 7 -12.30 53.78 -27.61
N ALA A 8 -13.32 52.92 -27.51
CA ALA A 8 -13.36 51.82 -26.54
C ALA A 8 -14.18 50.65 -27.12
N PRO A 9 -13.56 49.54 -27.57
CA PRO A 9 -14.30 48.31 -27.81
C PRO A 9 -14.49 47.59 -26.47
N LEU A 10 -15.75 47.41 -26.06
CA LEU A 10 -16.12 46.50 -24.98
C LEU A 10 -15.61 45.10 -25.31
N ALA A 11 -14.72 44.60 -24.46
CA ALA A 11 -14.20 43.24 -24.51
C ALA A 11 -15.33 42.24 -24.22
N ALA A 12 -15.78 41.54 -25.26
CA ALA A 12 -16.61 40.34 -25.12
C ALA A 12 -15.70 39.18 -24.65
N ALA A 13 -15.65 38.96 -23.33
CA ALA A 13 -15.02 37.79 -22.75
C ALA A 13 -15.91 36.55 -23.00
N PHE A 14 -15.70 35.90 -24.14
CA PHE A 14 -16.19 34.55 -24.43
C PHE A 14 -15.53 33.58 -23.44
N LEU A 15 -16.30 33.13 -22.44
CA LEU A 15 -15.90 32.08 -21.51
C LEU A 15 -15.80 30.77 -22.29
N ALA A 16 -14.58 30.40 -22.68
CA ALA A 16 -14.29 29.15 -23.36
C ALA A 16 -14.59 27.96 -22.44
N LEU A 17 -15.65 27.25 -22.80
CA LEU A 17 -16.09 25.96 -22.26
C LEU A 17 -14.99 24.91 -22.51
N THR A 18 -14.12 24.68 -21.53
CA THR A 18 -13.16 23.56 -21.56
C THR A 18 -13.89 22.26 -21.26
N LEU A 19 -14.36 21.57 -22.31
CA LEU A 19 -14.76 20.17 -22.21
C LEU A 19 -13.54 19.34 -21.76
N ALA A 20 -13.56 18.86 -20.53
CA ALA A 20 -12.72 17.76 -20.09
C ALA A 20 -13.20 16.49 -20.82
N LEU A 21 -12.52 16.11 -21.91
CA LEU A 21 -12.72 14.80 -22.52
C LEU A 21 -12.22 13.74 -21.53
N PRO A 22 -13.00 12.69 -21.24
CA PRO A 22 -12.50 11.55 -20.48
C PRO A 22 -11.43 10.85 -21.31
N ALA A 23 -10.27 10.66 -20.70
CA ALA A 23 -9.22 9.79 -21.22
C ALA A 23 -9.81 8.37 -21.33
N HIS A 24 -10.26 8.01 -22.54
CA HIS A 24 -10.62 6.63 -22.84
C HIS A 24 -9.32 5.83 -22.80
N ALA A 25 -9.14 5.04 -21.74
CA ALA A 25 -8.20 3.94 -21.76
C ALA A 25 -8.60 3.06 -22.95
N ALA A 26 -7.82 3.11 -24.03
CA ALA A 26 -8.02 2.23 -25.17
C ALA A 26 -7.88 0.80 -24.66
N VAL A 27 -8.98 0.05 -24.65
CA VAL A 27 -8.91 -1.40 -24.51
C VAL A 27 -7.98 -1.88 -25.61
N PRO A 28 -6.90 -2.62 -25.30
CA PRO A 28 -5.96 -3.07 -26.33
C PRO A 28 -6.77 -3.80 -27.39
N SER A 29 -6.65 -3.35 -28.65
CA SER A 29 -7.44 -3.87 -29.79
C SER A 29 -7.36 -5.40 -29.88
N ALA A 30 -6.22 -5.96 -29.48
CA ALA A 30 -5.96 -7.40 -29.40
C ALA A 30 -6.94 -8.18 -28.50
N ALA A 31 -7.48 -7.57 -27.43
CA ALA A 31 -8.47 -8.25 -26.57
C ALA A 31 -9.83 -8.40 -27.28
N GLY A 32 -10.15 -7.50 -28.22
CA GLY A 32 -11.38 -7.58 -29.03
C GLY A 32 -11.34 -8.72 -30.05
N ASP A 33 -10.15 -9.05 -30.56
CA ASP A 33 -9.95 -10.07 -31.58
C ASP A 33 -10.21 -11.49 -31.03
N VAL A 34 -9.77 -11.76 -29.80
CA VAL A 34 -10.06 -13.02 -29.09
C VAL A 34 -11.57 -13.23 -28.91
N VAL A 35 -12.32 -12.15 -28.59
CA VAL A 35 -13.78 -12.21 -28.46
C VAL A 35 -14.46 -12.41 -29.82
N GLY A 36 -13.86 -11.88 -30.90
CA GLY A 36 -14.32 -12.05 -32.27
C GLY A 36 -14.39 -13.50 -32.72
N CYS A 37 -13.46 -14.35 -32.27
CA CYS A 37 -13.42 -15.78 -32.63
C CYS A 37 -14.70 -16.53 -32.24
N LYS A 38 -15.47 -16.06 -31.25
CA LYS A 38 -16.75 -16.67 -30.87
C LYS A 38 -17.79 -16.70 -31.98
N LYS A 39 -17.69 -15.81 -32.97
CA LYS A 39 -18.64 -15.72 -34.09
C LYS A 39 -18.37 -16.77 -35.18
N ILE A 40 -17.26 -17.50 -35.10
CA ILE A 40 -16.90 -18.54 -36.06
C ILE A 40 -17.64 -19.83 -35.72
N ALA A 41 -18.46 -20.31 -36.67
CA ALA A 41 -19.26 -21.52 -36.51
C ALA A 41 -18.42 -22.78 -36.64
N ASP A 42 -17.48 -22.79 -37.59
CA ASP A 42 -16.59 -23.92 -37.82
C ASP A 42 -15.60 -24.10 -36.65
N ARG A 43 -15.48 -25.33 -36.15
CA ARG A 43 -14.70 -25.62 -34.95
C ARG A 43 -13.22 -25.39 -35.16
N ASP A 44 -12.68 -25.89 -36.26
CA ASP A 44 -11.24 -25.93 -36.50
C ASP A 44 -10.75 -24.52 -36.87
N GLN A 45 -11.56 -23.76 -37.63
CA GLN A 45 -11.33 -22.33 -37.88
C GLN A 45 -11.42 -21.49 -36.60
N ARG A 46 -12.37 -21.80 -35.70
CA ARG A 46 -12.49 -21.09 -34.42
C ARG A 46 -11.28 -21.33 -33.53
N LEU A 47 -10.77 -22.56 -33.49
CA LEU A 47 -9.57 -22.90 -32.72
C LEU A 47 -8.36 -22.15 -33.27
N ALA A 48 -8.13 -22.21 -34.58
CA ALA A 48 -7.02 -21.49 -35.22
C ALA A 48 -7.09 -19.96 -35.00
N CYS A 49 -8.29 -19.38 -34.98
CA CYS A 49 -8.49 -17.97 -34.64
C CYS A 49 -8.07 -17.65 -33.20
N PHE A 50 -8.47 -18.51 -32.25
CA PHE A 50 -8.18 -18.32 -30.84
C PHE A 50 -6.68 -18.39 -30.57
N ASP A 51 -6.00 -19.42 -31.10
CA ASP A 51 -4.56 -19.62 -30.89
C ASP A 51 -3.78 -18.40 -31.41
N LYS A 52 -4.08 -17.96 -32.64
CA LYS A 52 -3.44 -16.79 -33.24
C LYS A 52 -3.65 -15.50 -32.43
N SER A 53 -4.89 -15.18 -32.08
CA SER A 53 -5.21 -13.92 -31.38
C SER A 53 -4.70 -13.92 -29.93
N SER A 54 -4.62 -15.09 -29.30
CA SER A 54 -4.06 -15.23 -27.96
C SER A 54 -2.55 -15.05 -27.96
N ASP A 55 -1.83 -15.60 -28.95
CA ASP A 55 -0.38 -15.42 -29.10
C ASP A 55 -0.01 -13.93 -29.34
N GLU A 56 -0.79 -13.25 -30.18
CA GLU A 56 -0.63 -11.83 -30.46
C GLU A 56 -0.89 -10.99 -29.19
N LEU A 57 -1.96 -11.28 -28.44
CA LEU A 57 -2.27 -10.61 -27.18
C LEU A 57 -1.18 -10.85 -26.13
N GLU A 58 -0.70 -12.09 -25.99
CA GLU A 58 0.38 -12.41 -25.05
C GLU A 58 1.66 -11.64 -25.39
N THR A 59 1.99 -11.53 -26.68
CA THR A 59 3.15 -10.78 -27.15
C THR A 59 3.03 -9.30 -26.78
N GLU A 60 1.87 -8.68 -27.00
CA GLU A 60 1.66 -7.28 -26.65
C GLU A 60 1.67 -7.05 -25.13
N LEU A 61 1.09 -7.97 -24.35
CA LEU A 61 1.15 -7.92 -22.88
C LEU A 61 2.59 -8.06 -22.38
N ARG A 62 3.37 -8.97 -22.94
CA ARG A 62 4.80 -9.12 -22.61
C ARG A 62 5.56 -7.84 -22.88
N LYS A 63 5.40 -7.23 -24.06
CA LYS A 63 6.01 -5.94 -24.38
C LYS A 63 5.58 -4.84 -23.41
N ALA A 64 4.30 -4.77 -23.06
CA ALA A 64 3.78 -3.78 -22.12
C ALA A 64 4.36 -3.96 -20.71
N VAL A 65 4.48 -5.20 -20.24
CA VAL A 65 5.13 -5.54 -18.98
C VAL A 65 6.62 -5.17 -19.01
N GLU A 66 7.33 -5.51 -20.09
CA GLU A 66 8.74 -5.16 -20.26
C GLU A 66 8.97 -3.65 -20.31
N ALA A 67 8.08 -2.90 -20.97
CA ALA A 67 8.15 -1.45 -21.02
C ALA A 67 7.84 -0.79 -19.66
N THR A 68 6.98 -1.42 -18.85
CA THR A 68 6.57 -0.87 -17.53
C THR A 68 7.53 -1.25 -16.42
N PHE A 69 8.10 -2.45 -16.46
CA PHE A 69 8.86 -3.04 -15.36
C PHE A 69 10.33 -3.33 -15.70
N GLY A 70 10.77 -3.11 -16.95
CA GLY A 70 12.15 -3.29 -17.39
C GLY A 70 12.58 -4.76 -17.50
N GLY A 71 12.34 -5.37 -18.67
CA GLY A 71 13.07 -6.56 -19.16
C GLY A 71 12.84 -7.92 -18.46
N SER A 72 11.99 -8.73 -19.10
CA SER A 72 11.80 -10.21 -19.06
C SER A 72 11.95 -11.01 -17.75
N ALA A 73 10.84 -11.63 -17.34
CA ALA A 73 10.77 -12.80 -16.46
C ALA A 73 11.27 -14.10 -17.13
N ALA A 74 12.26 -14.02 -18.02
CA ALA A 74 12.89 -15.15 -18.68
C ALA A 74 14.40 -14.93 -18.68
N GLY A 75 15.10 -15.62 -17.77
CA GLY A 75 16.56 -15.71 -17.77
C GLY A 75 17.28 -14.89 -16.70
N LYS A 76 17.24 -15.39 -15.46
CA LYS A 76 18.36 -15.47 -14.50
C LYS A 76 17.89 -16.28 -13.28
N SER A 77 17.53 -17.55 -13.48
CA SER A 77 17.39 -18.50 -12.36
C SER A 77 18.74 -19.14 -11.97
N ASP A 78 19.86 -18.63 -12.48
CA ASP A 78 21.18 -19.28 -12.37
C ASP A 78 22.17 -18.53 -11.46
N GLN A 79 21.66 -17.67 -10.57
CA GLN A 79 22.47 -17.07 -9.49
C GLN A 79 21.92 -17.31 -8.08
N THR A 80 20.85 -18.09 -7.92
CA THR A 80 20.35 -18.44 -6.57
C THR A 80 20.94 -19.75 -6.06
N GLU A 81 21.36 -20.69 -6.92
CA GLU A 81 21.89 -21.98 -6.46
C GLU A 81 23.32 -21.92 -5.87
N ALA A 82 24.16 -20.96 -6.27
CA ALA A 82 25.53 -20.86 -5.73
C ALA A 82 25.61 -20.31 -4.28
N THR A 83 24.50 -19.77 -3.76
CA THR A 83 24.42 -19.16 -2.42
C THR A 83 23.35 -19.81 -1.54
N PHE A 84 22.50 -20.67 -2.12
CA PHE A 84 21.56 -21.48 -1.35
C PHE A 84 22.32 -22.45 -0.44
N GLY A 85 22.19 -22.28 0.88
CA GLY A 85 22.86 -23.12 1.89
C GLY A 85 24.21 -22.61 2.41
N LYS A 86 24.75 -21.51 1.87
CA LYS A 86 25.92 -20.83 2.46
C LYS A 86 25.46 -19.62 3.26
N HIS A 87 25.15 -19.84 4.53
CA HIS A 87 25.06 -18.74 5.50
C HIS A 87 26.50 -18.28 5.80
N GLU A 88 26.98 -17.27 5.07
CA GLU A 88 27.85 -16.31 5.75
C GLU A 88 26.90 -15.47 6.62
N PRO A 89 26.99 -15.56 7.96
CA PRO A 89 26.11 -14.77 8.80
C PRO A 89 26.36 -13.31 8.43
N PRO A 90 25.31 -12.55 8.07
CA PRO A 90 25.48 -11.11 7.93
C PRO A 90 26.13 -10.61 9.23
N PRO A 91 27.11 -9.67 9.18
CA PRO A 91 27.52 -8.99 10.40
C PRO A 91 26.23 -8.56 11.07
N PRO A 92 26.02 -8.92 12.36
CA PRO A 92 24.72 -8.80 12.98
C PRO A 92 24.23 -7.39 12.67
N PRO A 93 23.08 -7.22 11.99
CA PRO A 93 22.49 -5.92 11.92
C PRO A 93 22.43 -5.48 13.38
N VAL A 94 23.06 -4.36 13.71
CA VAL A 94 22.88 -3.75 15.03
C VAL A 94 21.38 -3.77 15.23
N ALA A 95 20.91 -4.58 16.18
CA ALA A 95 19.52 -5.01 16.23
C ALA A 95 18.64 -3.77 16.42
N ALA A 96 18.20 -3.18 15.33
CA ALA A 96 16.99 -2.40 15.24
C ALA A 96 15.89 -3.45 15.10
N GLU A 97 15.55 -4.13 16.18
CA GLU A 97 14.49 -3.68 17.09
C GLU A 97 13.12 -3.64 16.36
N LEU A 98 12.82 -4.66 15.55
CA LEU A 98 11.44 -4.94 15.09
C LEU A 98 10.54 -5.47 16.23
N ASP A 99 11.13 -5.77 17.39
CA ASP A 99 10.41 -6.23 18.59
C ASP A 99 9.78 -5.09 19.40
N ASN A 100 10.02 -3.82 19.05
CA ASN A 100 9.51 -2.67 19.79
C ASN A 100 8.60 -1.79 18.93
N ILE A 101 7.31 -1.78 19.25
CA ILE A 101 6.32 -0.88 18.65
C ILE A 101 6.28 0.40 19.48
N LYS A 102 6.90 1.46 18.96
CA LYS A 102 6.88 2.81 19.57
C LYS A 102 5.80 3.65 18.91
N SER A 103 4.82 4.12 19.68
CA SER A 103 3.67 4.88 19.15
C SER A 103 3.05 5.77 20.23
N ARG A 104 2.53 6.94 19.85
CA ARG A 104 1.80 7.82 20.78
C ARG A 104 0.52 7.18 21.28
N ILE A 105 0.21 7.40 22.55
CA ILE A 105 -1.08 7.04 23.14
C ILE A 105 -2.11 8.11 22.77
N VAL A 106 -3.16 7.72 22.06
CA VAL A 106 -4.27 8.61 21.67
C VAL A 106 -5.35 8.64 22.74
N SER A 107 -5.60 7.51 23.40
CA SER A 107 -6.54 7.45 24.51
C SER A 107 -6.28 6.26 25.43
N VAL A 108 -6.69 6.40 26.68
CA VAL A 108 -6.76 5.30 27.64
C VAL A 108 -8.14 5.26 28.25
N ARG A 109 -8.75 4.08 28.23
CA ARG A 109 -10.06 3.83 28.83
C ARG A 109 -10.01 2.58 29.71
N PRO A 110 -10.74 2.53 30.84
CA PRO A 110 -10.87 1.31 31.62
C PRO A 110 -11.82 0.31 30.93
N ASP A 111 -11.53 -0.97 31.05
CA ASP A 111 -12.47 -2.05 30.75
C ASP A 111 -13.48 -2.25 31.91
N PRO A 112 -14.51 -3.11 31.77
CA PRO A 112 -15.47 -3.37 32.86
C PRO A 112 -14.85 -3.91 34.16
N ALA A 113 -13.65 -4.48 34.09
CA ALA A 113 -12.89 -4.96 35.24
C ALA A 113 -11.90 -3.91 35.79
N GLY A 114 -11.90 -2.69 35.24
CA GLY A 114 -11.03 -1.60 35.65
C GLY A 114 -9.59 -1.68 35.12
N ARG A 115 -9.30 -2.54 34.14
CA ARG A 115 -7.97 -2.63 33.50
C ARG A 115 -7.85 -1.60 32.37
N PRO A 116 -6.71 -0.90 32.23
CA PRO A 116 -6.54 0.09 31.19
C PRO A 116 -6.44 -0.56 29.79
N ILE A 117 -7.14 0.04 28.84
CA ILE A 117 -7.07 -0.21 27.40
C ILE A 117 -6.44 1.02 26.75
N PHE A 118 -5.28 0.82 26.14
CA PHE A 118 -4.51 1.83 25.42
C PHE A 118 -4.86 1.78 23.93
N VAL A 119 -5.21 2.93 23.36
CA VAL A 119 -5.35 3.11 21.91
C VAL A 119 -4.17 3.93 21.41
N LEU A 120 -3.41 3.35 20.50
CA LEU A 120 -2.22 3.97 19.93
C LEU A 120 -2.56 4.69 18.61
N GLU A 121 -1.76 5.69 18.25
CA GLU A 121 -1.98 6.48 17.01
C GLU A 121 -1.84 5.66 15.73
N ASN A 122 -1.11 4.54 15.80
CA ASN A 122 -1.01 3.57 14.71
C ASN A 122 -2.24 2.65 14.57
N GLY A 123 -3.31 2.92 15.34
CA GLY A 123 -4.57 2.18 15.32
C GLY A 123 -4.56 0.90 16.16
N GLN A 124 -3.44 0.55 16.80
CA GLN A 124 -3.39 -0.64 17.64
C GLN A 124 -4.04 -0.40 19.01
N VAL A 125 -4.70 -1.43 19.52
CA VAL A 125 -5.36 -1.42 20.83
C VAL A 125 -4.74 -2.50 21.71
N TRP A 126 -4.33 -2.10 22.91
CA TRP A 126 -3.65 -2.96 23.88
C TRP A 126 -4.37 -2.89 25.21
N ARG A 127 -4.70 -4.03 25.81
CA ARG A 127 -5.33 -4.13 27.13
C ARG A 127 -4.32 -4.65 28.14
N SER A 128 -4.18 -3.96 29.28
CA SER A 128 -3.38 -4.48 30.39
C SER A 128 -4.02 -5.72 31.00
N GLN A 129 -3.18 -6.66 31.42
CA GLN A 129 -3.60 -7.84 32.19
C GLN A 129 -3.83 -7.50 33.68
N GLU A 130 -3.31 -6.36 34.11
CA GLU A 130 -3.33 -5.92 35.50
C GLU A 130 -4.20 -4.66 35.65
N SER A 131 -4.80 -4.48 36.82
CA SER A 131 -5.48 -3.24 37.15
C SER A 131 -4.45 -2.19 37.54
N ALA A 132 -4.36 -1.12 36.77
CA ALA A 132 -3.49 0.03 37.07
C ALA A 132 -4.26 1.33 36.91
N ARG A 133 -4.09 2.25 37.86
CA ARG A 133 -4.59 3.62 37.74
C ARG A 133 -3.46 4.47 37.17
N LEU A 134 -3.62 4.88 35.92
CA LEU A 134 -2.65 5.69 35.20
C LEU A 134 -3.22 7.08 35.02
N HIS A 135 -2.40 8.09 35.34
CA HIS A 135 -2.68 9.46 34.97
C HIS A 135 -1.79 9.79 33.78
N LEU A 136 -2.41 9.95 32.61
CA LEU A 136 -1.72 10.35 31.39
C LEU A 136 -2.11 11.78 31.05
N LYS A 137 -1.14 12.55 30.57
CA LYS A 137 -1.25 13.93 30.10
C LYS A 137 -1.75 13.98 28.64
N GLY A 138 -1.68 12.86 27.92
CA GLY A 138 -2.29 12.69 26.60
C GLY A 138 -1.34 12.83 25.42
N ASP A 139 -0.03 12.96 25.68
CA ASP A 139 1.02 13.10 24.67
C ASP A 139 2.15 12.07 24.81
N GLU A 140 2.02 11.14 25.76
CA GLU A 140 3.04 10.14 26.05
C GLU A 140 3.20 9.10 24.94
N ILE A 141 4.43 8.59 24.81
CA ILE A 141 4.76 7.50 23.89
C ILE A 141 4.68 6.18 24.64
N ALA A 142 3.95 5.23 24.08
CA ALA A 142 3.99 3.83 24.49
C ALA A 142 5.01 3.07 23.65
N THR A 143 5.84 2.27 24.31
CA THR A 143 6.70 1.27 23.70
C THR A 143 6.14 -0.10 24.08
N VAL A 144 5.68 -0.87 23.09
CA VAL A 144 5.25 -2.25 23.29
C VAL A 144 6.36 -3.18 22.84
N SER A 145 6.77 -4.09 23.71
CA SER A 145 7.87 -5.03 23.46
C SER A 145 7.51 -6.44 23.89
N HIS A 146 8.27 -7.43 23.41
CA HIS A 146 8.18 -8.78 23.96
C HIS A 146 8.66 -8.79 25.41
N SER A 147 7.89 -9.46 26.28
CA SER A 147 8.28 -9.64 27.68
C SER A 147 9.59 -10.43 27.77
N MET A 148 10.42 -10.13 28.78
CA MET A 148 11.73 -10.76 28.97
C MET A 148 11.65 -12.29 29.16
N LEU A 149 10.49 -12.81 29.60
CA LEU A 149 10.25 -14.25 29.75
C LEU A 149 9.72 -14.93 28.46
N GLY A 150 9.59 -14.18 27.36
CA GLY A 150 9.04 -14.66 26.09
C GLY A 150 7.53 -14.97 26.11
N MET A 151 6.87 -14.81 27.27
CA MET A 151 5.45 -15.10 27.45
C MET A 151 4.63 -13.81 27.37
N GLY A 152 4.42 -13.32 26.15
CA GLY A 152 3.53 -12.18 25.87
C GLY A 152 4.25 -10.86 25.65
N TYR A 153 3.51 -9.77 25.86
CA TYR A 153 3.93 -8.41 25.55
C TYR A 153 3.89 -7.53 26.78
N GLU A 154 4.79 -6.57 26.84
CA GLU A 154 4.84 -5.51 27.84
C GLU A 154 4.69 -4.15 27.18
N LEU A 155 4.01 -3.23 27.86
CA LEU A 155 3.86 -1.85 27.44
C LEU A 155 4.51 -0.95 28.48
N GLN A 156 5.48 -0.14 28.04
CA GLN A 156 6.09 0.91 28.85
C GLN A 156 5.67 2.27 28.31
N VAL A 157 5.22 3.15 29.20
CA VAL A 157 4.93 4.56 28.88
C VAL A 157 6.14 5.40 29.25
N SER A 158 6.49 6.38 28.41
CA SER A 158 7.71 7.19 28.56
C SER A 158 7.88 7.90 29.91
N ASP A 159 6.80 8.33 30.57
CA ASP A 159 6.82 9.00 31.89
C ASP A 159 6.77 8.02 33.07
N MET A 160 6.82 6.70 32.80
CA MET A 160 6.65 5.65 33.80
C MET A 160 7.90 4.79 33.94
N SER A 161 8.27 4.49 35.20
CA SER A 161 9.40 3.63 35.53
C SER A 161 9.11 2.13 35.49
N TYR A 162 7.86 1.74 35.18
CA TYR A 162 7.43 0.34 35.15
C TYR A 162 6.74 0.01 33.82
N SER A 163 6.85 -1.25 33.42
CA SER A 163 6.11 -1.82 32.30
C SER A 163 4.84 -2.52 32.80
N LEU A 164 3.85 -2.64 31.92
CA LEU A 164 2.61 -3.35 32.17
C LEU A 164 2.51 -4.54 31.23
N SER A 165 2.18 -5.71 31.76
CA SER A 165 1.82 -6.87 30.94
C SER A 165 0.57 -6.55 30.13
N VAL A 166 0.64 -6.66 28.80
CA VAL A 166 -0.48 -6.34 27.89
C VAL A 166 -0.80 -7.48 26.94
N VAL A 167 -2.05 -7.49 26.51
CA VAL A 167 -2.55 -8.35 25.43
C VAL A 167 -3.18 -7.48 24.36
N ARG A 168 -3.03 -7.88 23.10
CA ARG A 168 -3.63 -7.16 21.98
C ARG A 168 -5.14 -7.35 21.99
N ASP A 169 -5.88 -6.24 21.97
CA ASP A 169 -7.34 -6.26 21.80
C ASP A 169 -7.64 -6.38 20.31
N ARG A 170 -8.42 -7.39 19.92
CA ARG A 170 -8.73 -7.68 18.50
C ARG A 170 -9.88 -6.84 17.98
#